data_AF-A0A829BS48-F1
#
_entry.id   AF-A0A829BS48-F1
#
_cell.length_a   1.000
_cell.length_b   1.000
_cell.length_c   1.000
_cell.angle_alpha   90.00
_cell.angle_beta   90.00
_cell.angle_gamma   90.00
#
_symmetry.space_group_name_H-M   'P 1'
#
loop_
_entity.id
_entity.type
_entity.pdbx_description
1 polymer ?
#
loop_
_entity_poly.entity_id
_entity_poly.type
_entity_poly.pdbx_seq_one_letter_code
_entity_poly.pdbx_strand_id
1 'polypeptide(L)'
;MVTKKQHYYPRTLLKHFANEDSKLYTYIVKSDSYVYLNYENVCYKKYTYETSDKVDNILENELSKYEGDFSRVVDYILKNMFSKDFNISNDYVDIIWKYFFLQDIRTDSGRMRFVQNLEKPNKSERRYPVESGEIEQNKNNIEKFNRIFKQPDSLSKLLKSFSKPPTFKFHISISIEDYFITSDNPVVSTYGKNKESGFQLIMPISLFVCLTFQMGDLNCSENLIVKMTDEKIKYINEAQINTANYFIISLEPFSKKQKSYIKNRYKNRFWTKKSRHFQ
;
A
#
# COMPACT_ATOMS: atom_id res chain seq x y z
N MET A 1 -21.66 18.67 2.63
CA MET A 1 -20.82 18.73 3.86
C MET A 1 -19.39 18.49 3.44
N VAL A 2 -18.42 19.27 3.94
CA VAL A 2 -17.00 19.12 3.58
C VAL A 2 -16.34 18.08 4.47
N THR A 3 -15.80 17.01 3.88
CA THR A 3 -15.03 15.98 4.57
C THR A 3 -13.68 16.56 4.98
N LYS A 4 -13.48 16.72 6.29
CA LYS A 4 -12.23 17.26 6.85
C LYS A 4 -11.20 16.17 7.12
N LYS A 5 -11.67 15.00 7.56
CA LYS A 5 -10.86 13.84 7.93
C LYS A 5 -10.71 12.94 6.70
N GLN A 6 -9.63 13.15 5.94
CA GLN A 6 -9.41 12.47 4.67
C GLN A 6 -8.36 11.37 4.84
N HIS A 7 -8.76 10.14 4.54
CA HIS A 7 -7.90 8.97 4.68
C HIS A 7 -7.04 8.79 3.43
N TYR A 8 -5.74 8.55 3.63
CA TYR A 8 -4.82 8.22 2.54
C TYR A 8 -4.50 6.73 2.44
N TYR A 9 -4.81 5.97 3.48
CA TYR A 9 -5.06 4.54 3.37
C TYR A 9 -6.57 4.30 3.61
N PRO A 10 -7.29 3.75 2.60
CA PRO A 10 -8.72 3.46 2.62
C PRO A 10 -9.24 2.86 3.91
N ARG A 11 -10.34 3.43 4.40
CA ARG A 11 -11.08 2.85 5.53
C ARG A 11 -11.63 1.47 5.18
N THR A 12 -12.01 1.28 3.92
CA THR A 12 -12.54 0.01 3.41
C THR A 12 -11.53 -1.12 3.49
N LEU A 13 -10.23 -0.83 3.54
CA LEU A 13 -9.18 -1.84 3.75
C LEU A 13 -8.83 -1.97 5.22
N LEU A 14 -8.69 -0.84 5.92
CA LEU A 14 -8.36 -0.82 7.35
C LEU A 14 -9.32 -1.64 8.21
N LYS A 15 -10.62 -1.68 7.86
CA LYS A 15 -11.61 -2.51 8.57
C LYS A 15 -11.25 -4.01 8.59
N HIS A 16 -10.54 -4.51 7.57
CA HIS A 16 -10.14 -5.93 7.48
C HIS A 16 -8.88 -6.25 8.29
N PHE A 17 -8.26 -5.23 8.89
CA PHE A 17 -7.20 -5.36 9.89
C PHE A 17 -7.67 -4.95 11.29
N ALA A 18 -8.98 -4.74 11.47
CA ALA A 18 -9.58 -4.38 12.75
C ALA A 18 -10.38 -5.56 13.33
N ASN A 19 -10.41 -5.65 14.65
CA ASN A 19 -11.20 -6.64 15.37
C ASN A 19 -12.69 -6.23 15.39
N GLU A 20 -13.50 -7.02 16.10
CA GLU A 20 -14.94 -6.77 16.28
C GLU A 20 -15.25 -5.41 16.93
N ASP A 21 -14.36 -4.91 17.81
CA ASP A 21 -14.46 -3.56 18.40
C ASP A 21 -13.98 -2.43 17.47
N SER A 22 -13.72 -2.73 16.19
CA SER A 22 -13.15 -1.80 15.21
C SER A 22 -11.76 -1.28 15.59
N LYS A 23 -10.99 -2.04 16.38
CA LYS A 23 -9.64 -1.67 16.84
C LYS A 23 -8.56 -2.55 16.22
N LEU A 24 -7.38 -1.97 16.05
CA LEU A 24 -6.21 -2.61 15.47
C LEU A 24 -4.94 -2.28 16.24
N TYR A 25 -3.95 -3.17 16.19
CA TYR A 25 -2.63 -2.91 16.75
C TYR A 25 -1.86 -1.99 15.81
N THR A 26 -1.35 -0.89 16.34
CA THR A 26 -0.58 0.09 15.58
C THR A 26 0.75 0.36 16.25
N TYR A 27 1.82 0.38 15.46
CA TYR A 27 3.05 1.07 15.84
C TYR A 27 3.07 2.45 15.19
N ILE A 28 3.17 3.50 16.00
CA ILE A 28 3.27 4.89 15.54
C ILE A 28 4.75 5.26 15.49
N VAL A 29 5.26 5.55 14.29
CA VAL A 29 6.68 5.83 14.04
C VAL A 29 7.14 7.05 14.82
N LYS A 30 6.35 8.13 14.80
CA LYS A 30 6.73 9.42 15.40
C LYS A 30 6.90 9.35 16.93
N SER A 31 6.03 8.60 17.62
CA SER A 31 6.04 8.48 19.08
C SER A 31 6.74 7.22 19.58
N ASP A 32 7.25 6.37 18.67
CA ASP A 32 7.92 5.10 19.01
C ASP A 32 7.08 4.23 19.97
N SER A 33 5.78 4.13 19.68
CA SER A 33 4.80 3.54 20.60
C SER A 33 3.92 2.50 19.92
N TYR A 34 3.69 1.39 20.62
CA TYR A 34 2.66 0.41 20.27
C TYR A 34 1.36 0.77 20.98
N VAL A 35 0.29 0.93 20.22
CA VAL A 35 -1.02 1.35 20.70
C VAL A 35 -2.11 0.50 20.07
N TYR A 36 -3.27 0.49 20.70
CA TYR A 36 -4.46 -0.20 20.21
C TYR A 36 -5.55 0.83 19.93
N LEU A 37 -5.80 1.10 18.65
CA LEU A 37 -6.58 2.25 18.21
C LEU A 37 -7.75 1.81 17.34
N ASN A 38 -8.83 2.59 17.35
CA ASN A 38 -9.89 2.45 16.36
C ASN A 38 -9.32 2.71 14.95
N TYR A 39 -9.66 1.87 13.97
CA TYR A 39 -9.09 1.94 12.63
C TYR A 39 -9.40 3.26 11.91
N GLU A 40 -10.49 3.94 12.28
CA GLU A 40 -10.80 5.26 11.73
C GLU A 40 -9.79 6.33 12.18
N ASN A 41 -9.01 6.08 13.24
CA ASN A 41 -8.06 7.05 13.79
C ASN A 41 -6.61 6.86 13.30
N VAL A 42 -6.40 6.02 12.30
CA VAL A 42 -5.10 5.83 11.64
C VAL A 42 -5.16 6.25 10.17
N CYS A 43 -3.99 6.55 9.59
CA CYS A 43 -3.83 6.85 8.16
C CYS A 43 -4.75 7.94 7.58
N TYR A 44 -5.07 8.95 8.39
CA TYR A 44 -5.78 10.15 7.94
C TYR A 44 -4.95 11.41 8.20
N LYS A 45 -5.24 12.47 7.44
CA LYS A 45 -4.85 13.84 7.79
C LYS A 45 -6.04 14.76 7.57
N LYS A 46 -6.00 15.91 8.24
CA LYS A 46 -6.99 16.95 7.98
C LYS A 46 -6.67 17.58 6.64
N TYR A 47 -7.64 17.61 5.72
CA TYR A 47 -7.49 18.21 4.39
C TYR A 47 -6.32 17.63 3.57
N THR A 48 -6.05 16.33 3.70
CA THR A 48 -5.01 15.58 2.97
C THR A 48 -4.92 15.94 1.49
N TYR A 49 -6.06 16.05 0.81
CA TYR A 49 -6.18 16.21 -0.64
C TYR A 49 -6.53 17.63 -1.07
N GLU A 50 -6.50 18.57 -0.13
CA GLU A 50 -6.78 19.97 -0.41
C GLU A 50 -5.51 20.74 -0.78
N THR A 51 -5.69 21.94 -1.30
CA THR A 51 -4.60 22.90 -1.54
C THR A 51 -4.68 24.01 -0.50
N SER A 52 -3.58 24.73 -0.28
CA SER A 52 -3.52 25.77 0.76
C SER A 52 -4.56 26.89 0.55
N ASP A 53 -4.93 27.14 -0.69
CA ASP A 53 -5.87 28.17 -1.12
C ASP A 53 -7.34 27.73 -1.09
N LYS A 54 -7.65 26.43 -1.16
CA LYS A 54 -9.02 25.96 -1.33
C LYS A 54 -9.28 24.57 -0.77
N VAL A 55 -10.35 24.48 0.02
CA VAL A 55 -10.95 23.24 0.52
C VAL A 55 -12.26 22.96 -0.24
N ASP A 56 -12.25 22.00 -1.14
CA ASP A 56 -13.37 21.70 -2.06
C ASP A 56 -13.74 20.22 -2.16
N ASN A 57 -12.92 19.32 -1.61
CA ASN A 57 -13.10 17.87 -1.66
C ASN A 57 -13.17 17.29 -3.08
N ILE A 58 -12.71 17.99 -4.12
CA ILE A 58 -12.77 17.45 -5.49
C ILE A 58 -12.01 16.13 -5.58
N LEU A 59 -10.76 16.12 -5.12
CA LEU A 59 -9.91 14.94 -5.18
C LEU A 59 -10.35 13.83 -4.20
N GLU A 60 -10.81 14.20 -3.00
CA GLU A 60 -11.41 13.23 -2.05
C GLU A 60 -12.62 12.51 -2.67
N ASN A 61 -13.53 13.26 -3.29
CA ASN A 61 -14.71 12.70 -3.93
C ASN A 61 -14.35 11.80 -5.11
N GLU A 62 -13.34 12.16 -5.90
CA GLU A 62 -12.88 11.32 -7.02
C GLU A 62 -12.23 10.03 -6.51
N LEU A 63 -11.34 10.12 -5.52
CA LEU A 63 -10.70 8.96 -4.88
C LEU A 63 -11.73 8.00 -4.26
N SER A 64 -12.80 8.53 -3.67
CA SER A 64 -13.85 7.72 -3.04
C SER A 64 -14.56 6.78 -4.03
N LYS A 65 -14.67 7.16 -5.31
CA LYS A 65 -15.29 6.31 -6.35
C LYS A 65 -14.44 5.06 -6.60
N TYR A 66 -13.14 5.25 -6.81
CA TYR A 66 -12.19 4.15 -6.99
C TYR A 66 -12.08 3.27 -5.75
N GLU A 67 -12.15 3.86 -4.55
CA GLU A 67 -12.20 3.12 -3.29
C GLU A 67 -13.47 2.28 -3.15
N GLY A 68 -14.62 2.80 -3.60
CA GLY A 68 -15.87 2.04 -3.65
C GLY A 68 -15.79 0.84 -4.59
N ASP A 69 -15.29 1.05 -5.81
CA ASP A 69 -15.09 -0.03 -6.78
C ASP A 69 -14.14 -1.11 -6.26
N PHE A 70 -13.00 -0.70 -5.70
CA PHE A 70 -12.03 -1.63 -5.13
C PHE A 70 -12.58 -2.37 -3.90
N SER A 71 -13.29 -1.69 -3.00
CA SER A 71 -13.93 -2.31 -1.83
C SER A 71 -14.88 -3.42 -2.25
N ARG A 72 -15.69 -3.20 -3.30
CA ARG A 72 -16.60 -4.22 -3.83
C ARG A 72 -15.85 -5.47 -4.30
N VAL A 73 -14.72 -5.28 -4.99
CA VAL A 73 -13.88 -6.40 -5.45
C VAL A 73 -13.24 -7.14 -4.29
N VAL A 74 -12.72 -6.43 -3.28
CA VAL A 74 -12.15 -7.03 -2.08
C VAL A 74 -13.19 -7.82 -1.29
N ASP A 75 -14.37 -7.25 -1.06
CA ASP A 75 -15.48 -7.94 -0.37
C ASP A 75 -15.91 -9.19 -1.15
N TYR A 76 -15.92 -9.16 -2.49
CA TYR A 76 -16.17 -10.34 -3.32
C TYR A 76 -15.10 -11.42 -3.12
N ILE A 77 -13.82 -11.06 -3.19
CA ILE A 77 -12.71 -12.01 -3.00
C ILE A 77 -12.79 -12.67 -1.63
N LEU A 78 -12.84 -11.87 -0.56
CA LEU A 78 -12.78 -12.38 0.81
C LEU A 78 -13.96 -13.28 1.16
N LYS A 79 -15.15 -13.06 0.58
CA LYS A 79 -16.34 -13.89 0.80
C LYS A 79 -16.35 -15.19 0.01
N ASN A 80 -15.74 -15.21 -1.19
CA ASN A 80 -15.95 -16.29 -2.15
C ASN A 80 -14.69 -17.10 -2.46
N MET A 81 -13.49 -16.67 -2.07
CA MET A 81 -12.23 -17.30 -2.50
C MET A 81 -12.06 -18.78 -2.12
N PHE A 82 -12.80 -19.28 -1.12
CA PHE A 82 -12.77 -20.70 -0.72
C PHE A 82 -13.91 -21.53 -1.34
N SER A 83 -14.73 -20.94 -2.21
CA SER A 83 -15.76 -21.65 -2.97
C SER A 83 -15.12 -22.47 -4.10
N LYS A 84 -15.74 -23.61 -4.44
CA LYS A 84 -15.22 -24.58 -5.41
C LYS A 84 -14.99 -23.98 -6.80
N ASP A 85 -15.88 -23.10 -7.25
CA ASP A 85 -15.88 -22.52 -8.60
C ASP A 85 -15.45 -21.04 -8.59
N PHE A 86 -14.66 -20.65 -7.59
CA PHE A 86 -14.19 -19.28 -7.47
C PHE A 86 -13.33 -18.87 -8.66
N ASN A 87 -13.68 -17.74 -9.26
CA ASN A 87 -12.91 -17.10 -10.31
C ASN A 87 -13.00 -15.58 -10.17
N ILE A 88 -12.13 -14.85 -10.88
CA ILE A 88 -12.15 -13.40 -10.95
C ILE A 88 -12.24 -12.95 -12.41
N SER A 89 -13.11 -11.98 -12.69
CA SER A 89 -13.21 -11.42 -14.03
C SER A 89 -12.01 -10.52 -14.36
N ASN A 90 -11.72 -10.37 -15.65
CA ASN A 90 -10.69 -9.43 -16.11
C ASN A 90 -10.99 -7.98 -15.68
N ASP A 91 -12.27 -7.60 -15.61
CA ASP A 91 -12.69 -6.28 -15.12
C ASP A 91 -12.31 -6.07 -13.65
N TYR A 92 -12.47 -7.10 -12.81
CA TYR A 92 -12.03 -7.03 -11.41
C TYR A 92 -10.51 -6.96 -11.30
N VAL A 93 -9.78 -7.72 -12.12
CA VAL A 93 -8.32 -7.63 -12.18
C VAL A 93 -7.85 -6.24 -12.62
N ASP A 94 -8.52 -5.60 -13.58
CA ASP A 94 -8.22 -4.24 -14.04
C ASP A 94 -8.50 -3.19 -12.95
N ILE A 95 -9.61 -3.33 -12.22
CA ILE A 95 -9.91 -2.49 -11.04
C ILE A 95 -8.79 -2.60 -10.01
N ILE A 96 -8.38 -3.83 -9.66
CA ILE A 96 -7.30 -4.08 -8.70
C ILE A 96 -5.99 -3.47 -9.20
N TRP A 97 -5.64 -3.70 -10.47
CA TRP A 97 -4.42 -3.17 -11.07
C TRP A 97 -4.35 -1.65 -10.94
N LYS A 98 -5.37 -0.93 -11.43
CA LYS A 98 -5.45 0.53 -11.33
C LYS A 98 -5.41 1.01 -9.89
N TYR A 99 -6.05 0.28 -8.99
CA TYR A 99 -6.08 0.64 -7.58
C TYR A 99 -4.71 0.52 -6.90
N PHE A 100 -3.87 -0.45 -7.28
CA PHE A 100 -2.50 -0.54 -6.78
C PHE A 100 -1.70 0.73 -7.09
N PHE A 101 -1.76 1.22 -8.33
CA PHE A 101 -1.08 2.47 -8.70
C PHE A 101 -1.69 3.66 -7.98
N LEU A 102 -3.02 3.74 -7.91
CA LEU A 102 -3.69 4.81 -7.19
C LEU A 102 -3.27 4.86 -5.72
N GLN A 103 -3.23 3.70 -5.07
CA GLN A 103 -2.85 3.57 -3.68
C GLN A 103 -1.37 3.89 -3.45
N ASP A 104 -0.49 3.51 -4.37
CA ASP A 104 0.93 3.87 -4.31
C ASP A 104 1.15 5.39 -4.46
N ILE A 105 0.45 6.05 -5.40
CA ILE A 105 0.65 7.48 -5.66
C ILE A 105 -0.08 8.40 -4.67
N ARG A 106 -1.13 7.95 -3.97
CA ARG A 106 -1.95 8.83 -3.10
C ARG A 106 -1.39 9.08 -1.71
N THR A 107 -0.39 8.30 -1.27
CA THR A 107 0.30 8.53 0.01
C THR A 107 1.19 9.75 -0.08
N ASP A 108 1.69 10.28 1.03
CA ASP A 108 2.62 11.42 0.98
C ASP A 108 3.90 11.09 0.20
N SER A 109 4.45 9.89 0.44
CA SER A 109 5.63 9.41 -0.29
C SER A 109 5.32 9.27 -1.78
N GLY A 110 4.16 8.71 -2.13
CA GLY A 110 3.67 8.56 -3.49
C GLY A 110 3.55 9.89 -4.23
N ARG A 111 2.82 10.84 -3.63
CA ARG A 111 2.56 12.16 -4.21
C ARG A 111 3.85 12.94 -4.43
N MET A 112 4.73 12.91 -3.45
CA MET A 112 6.06 13.51 -3.55
C MET A 112 6.86 12.90 -4.70
N ARG A 113 6.95 11.56 -4.77
CA ARG A 113 7.69 10.85 -5.83
C ARG A 113 7.10 11.12 -7.21
N PHE A 114 5.78 11.12 -7.32
CA PHE A 114 5.08 11.35 -8.58
C PHE A 114 5.48 12.70 -9.19
N VAL A 115 5.42 13.78 -8.42
CA VAL A 115 5.80 15.11 -8.89
C VAL A 115 7.30 15.20 -9.18
N GLN A 116 8.15 14.60 -8.34
CA GLN A 116 9.60 14.56 -8.61
C GLN A 116 9.93 13.85 -9.92
N ASN A 117 9.25 12.74 -10.23
CA ASN A 117 9.45 12.00 -11.47
C ASN A 117 8.94 12.77 -12.69
N LEU A 118 7.82 13.50 -12.56
CA LEU A 118 7.34 14.39 -13.63
C LEU A 118 8.34 15.52 -13.94
N GLU A 119 8.98 16.08 -12.92
CA GLU A 119 9.94 17.17 -13.08
C GLU A 119 11.34 16.68 -13.49
N LYS A 120 11.71 15.46 -13.09
CA LYS A 120 13.04 14.88 -13.28
C LYS A 120 12.94 13.40 -13.70
N PRO A 121 12.44 13.11 -14.92
CA PRO A 121 12.15 11.75 -15.36
C PRO A 121 13.39 10.84 -15.45
N ASN A 122 14.59 11.41 -15.56
CA ASN A 122 15.85 10.67 -15.71
C ASN A 122 16.66 10.55 -14.41
N LYS A 123 16.02 10.76 -13.24
CA LYS A 123 16.70 10.57 -11.96
C LYS A 123 16.98 9.08 -11.73
N SER A 124 18.15 8.75 -11.20
CA SER A 124 18.53 7.38 -10.89
C SER A 124 17.53 6.70 -9.96
N GLU A 125 17.33 5.40 -10.17
CA GLU A 125 16.45 4.58 -9.33
C GLU A 125 16.83 4.69 -7.85
N ARG A 126 15.81 4.82 -7.02
CA ARG A 126 16.00 4.97 -5.58
C ARG A 126 16.26 3.62 -4.94
N ARG A 127 17.38 3.49 -4.23
CA ARG A 127 17.76 2.24 -3.53
C ARG A 127 17.02 1.98 -2.22
N TYR A 128 16.49 3.03 -1.58
CA TYR A 128 15.89 2.96 -0.25
C TYR A 128 14.47 3.56 -0.24
N PRO A 129 13.61 3.24 0.75
CA PRO A 129 12.30 3.88 0.88
C PRO A 129 12.42 5.38 1.12
N VAL A 130 11.34 6.12 0.88
CA VAL A 130 11.24 7.54 1.24
C VAL A 130 11.15 7.66 2.76
N GLU A 131 11.95 8.52 3.38
CA GLU A 131 11.88 8.79 4.82
C GLU A 131 10.96 9.98 5.14
N SER A 132 10.44 10.02 6.37
CA SER A 132 9.54 11.09 6.81
C SER A 132 10.18 12.49 6.74
N GLY A 133 11.48 12.60 7.02
CA GLY A 133 12.21 13.87 6.89
C GLY A 133 12.24 14.41 5.45
N GLU A 134 12.28 13.53 4.44
CA GLU A 134 12.23 13.95 3.04
C GLU A 134 10.85 14.43 2.65
N ILE A 135 9.79 13.77 3.14
CA ILE A 135 8.41 14.21 2.94
C ILE A 135 8.21 15.61 3.49
N GLU A 136 8.71 15.89 4.70
CA GLU A 136 8.62 17.21 5.33
C GLU A 136 9.34 18.30 4.51
N GLN A 137 10.48 17.98 3.92
CA GLN A 137 11.24 18.90 3.05
C GLN A 137 10.59 19.12 1.67
N ASN A 138 9.66 18.26 1.25
CA ASN A 138 9.07 18.28 -0.09
C ASN A 138 7.53 18.48 -0.05
N LYS A 139 6.98 19.14 0.96
CA LYS A 139 5.53 19.42 1.07
C LYS A 139 4.95 20.12 -0.16
N ASN A 140 5.72 21.00 -0.80
CA ASN A 140 5.30 21.69 -2.03
C ASN A 140 4.96 20.69 -3.15
N ASN A 141 5.66 19.55 -3.23
CA ASN A 141 5.36 18.52 -4.23
C ASN A 141 4.04 17.83 -3.94
N ILE A 142 3.72 17.59 -2.67
CA ILE A 142 2.44 17.02 -2.26
C ILE A 142 1.30 17.97 -2.60
N GLU A 143 1.46 19.27 -2.36
CA GLU A 143 0.46 20.27 -2.74
C GLU A 143 0.32 20.39 -4.27
N LYS A 144 1.43 20.34 -5.01
CA LYS A 144 1.42 20.34 -6.48
C LYS A 144 0.69 19.12 -7.04
N PHE A 145 0.89 17.93 -6.46
CA PHE A 145 0.12 16.74 -6.80
C PHE A 145 -1.39 16.99 -6.64
N ASN A 146 -1.81 17.50 -5.47
CA ASN A 146 -3.22 17.78 -5.22
C ASN A 146 -3.77 18.76 -6.26
N ARG A 147 -3.03 19.83 -6.58
CA ARG A 147 -3.43 20.82 -7.58
C ARG A 147 -3.60 20.24 -8.98
N ILE A 148 -2.71 19.32 -9.40
CA ILE A 148 -2.79 18.63 -10.69
C ILE A 148 -4.07 17.79 -10.74
N PHE A 149 -4.32 16.96 -9.73
CA PHE A 149 -5.42 15.99 -9.76
C PHE A 149 -6.78 16.55 -9.31
N LYS A 150 -6.83 17.78 -8.80
CA LYS A 150 -8.08 18.54 -8.69
C LYS A 150 -8.61 19.04 -10.05
N GLN A 151 -7.79 19.06 -11.09
CA GLN A 151 -8.25 19.45 -12.42
C GLN A 151 -9.21 18.40 -13.00
N PRO A 152 -10.32 18.79 -13.63
CA PRO A 152 -11.29 17.87 -14.19
C PRO A 152 -10.65 16.76 -15.04
N ASP A 153 -11.07 15.53 -14.78
CA ASP A 153 -10.66 14.29 -15.47
C ASP A 153 -9.15 13.96 -15.39
N SER A 154 -8.34 14.68 -14.63
CA SER A 154 -6.89 14.47 -14.66
C SER A 154 -6.48 13.14 -14.04
N LEU A 155 -7.10 12.76 -12.91
CA LEU A 155 -6.85 11.48 -12.27
C LEU A 155 -7.43 10.33 -13.11
N SER A 156 -8.67 10.48 -13.59
CA SER A 156 -9.28 9.47 -14.45
C SER A 156 -8.50 9.21 -15.75
N LYS A 157 -7.93 10.26 -16.38
CA LYS A 157 -7.05 10.11 -17.56
C LYS A 157 -5.77 9.37 -17.22
N LEU A 158 -5.14 9.66 -16.08
CA LEU A 158 -3.96 8.93 -15.63
C LEU A 158 -4.28 7.46 -15.38
N LEU A 159 -5.36 7.14 -14.66
CA LEU A 159 -5.69 5.75 -14.35
C LEU A 159 -6.11 4.96 -15.61
N LYS A 160 -6.69 5.62 -16.62
CA LYS A 160 -6.98 5.01 -17.92
C LYS A 160 -5.71 4.66 -18.71
N SER A 161 -4.59 5.34 -18.48
CA SER A 161 -3.32 5.00 -19.15
C SER A 161 -2.59 3.82 -18.51
N PHE A 162 -2.96 3.43 -17.28
CA PHE A 162 -2.44 2.23 -16.62
C PHE A 162 -3.21 0.99 -17.05
N SER A 163 -2.74 0.35 -18.11
CA SER A 163 -3.15 -1.01 -18.47
C SER A 163 -2.22 -2.04 -17.81
N LYS A 164 -2.77 -3.18 -17.40
CA LYS A 164 -1.96 -4.30 -16.90
C LYS A 164 -1.16 -4.90 -18.05
N PRO A 165 0.19 -4.91 -18.00
CA PRO A 165 0.96 -5.55 -19.05
C PRO A 165 0.64 -7.06 -19.10
N PRO A 166 0.65 -7.68 -20.30
CA PRO A 166 0.42 -9.12 -20.45
C PRO A 166 1.44 -9.98 -19.67
N THR A 167 2.64 -9.43 -19.43
CA THR A 167 3.70 -10.09 -18.67
C THR A 167 3.39 -10.21 -17.19
N PHE A 168 2.40 -9.51 -16.63
CA PHE A 168 2.03 -9.65 -15.22
C PHE A 168 0.88 -10.63 -15.04
N LYS A 169 1.08 -11.60 -14.15
CA LYS A 169 0.03 -12.49 -13.65
C LYS A 169 -0.52 -11.96 -12.33
N PHE A 170 -1.82 -12.16 -12.13
CA PHE A 170 -2.51 -11.79 -10.91
C PHE A 170 -2.73 -13.03 -10.04
N HIS A 171 -2.46 -12.90 -8.74
CA HIS A 171 -2.74 -13.94 -7.76
C HIS A 171 -3.39 -13.36 -6.50
N ILE A 172 -4.26 -14.17 -5.90
CA ILE A 172 -4.71 -14.03 -4.53
C ILE A 172 -3.82 -14.94 -3.68
N SER A 173 -2.91 -14.31 -2.96
CA SER A 173 -1.94 -15.02 -2.13
C SER A 173 -2.47 -15.22 -0.72
N ILE A 174 -2.40 -16.46 -0.22
CA ILE A 174 -2.87 -16.82 1.12
C ILE A 174 -1.73 -17.17 2.06
N SER A 175 -1.89 -16.78 3.32
CA SER A 175 -1.06 -17.21 4.43
C SER A 175 -1.80 -18.24 5.28
N ILE A 176 -1.08 -19.25 5.76
CA ILE A 176 -1.64 -20.31 6.63
C ILE A 176 -1.01 -20.29 8.02
N GLU A 177 0.33 -20.15 8.10
CA GLU A 177 1.07 -20.31 9.36
C GLU A 177 1.37 -18.98 10.07
N ASP A 178 1.58 -17.90 9.32
CA ASP A 178 1.86 -16.56 9.84
C ASP A 178 0.79 -15.59 9.31
N TYR A 179 0.87 -14.32 9.68
CA TYR A 179 -0.10 -13.32 9.25
C TYR A 179 0.54 -12.11 8.60
N PHE A 180 -0.20 -11.48 7.70
CA PHE A 180 0.22 -10.23 7.07
C PHE A 180 0.00 -9.05 8.01
N ILE A 181 0.95 -8.12 7.97
CA ILE A 181 0.78 -6.75 8.46
C ILE A 181 0.65 -5.81 7.26
N THR A 182 0.13 -4.61 7.50
CA THR A 182 0.08 -3.53 6.51
C THR A 182 0.71 -2.26 7.08
N SER A 183 0.74 -1.20 6.28
CA SER A 183 1.27 0.09 6.69
C SER A 183 0.52 1.24 6.06
N ASP A 184 0.93 2.45 6.41
CA ASP A 184 0.47 3.67 5.78
C ASP A 184 0.90 3.81 4.29
N ASN A 185 1.79 2.91 3.82
CA ASN A 185 2.13 2.67 2.42
C ASN A 185 1.89 1.19 2.06
N PRO A 186 0.63 0.78 1.84
CA PRO A 186 0.22 -0.63 1.81
C PRO A 186 0.67 -1.39 0.55
N VAL A 187 0.98 -0.67 -0.55
CA VAL A 187 1.49 -1.27 -1.79
C VAL A 187 3.00 -1.32 -1.70
N VAL A 188 3.55 -2.52 -1.79
CA VAL A 188 4.99 -2.77 -1.85
C VAL A 188 5.33 -3.24 -3.25
N SER A 189 6.24 -2.52 -3.90
CA SER A 189 6.94 -3.01 -5.10
C SER A 189 8.25 -3.67 -4.69
N THR A 190 8.47 -4.90 -5.10
CA THR A 190 9.77 -5.57 -4.91
C THR A 190 10.55 -5.47 -6.21
N TYR A 191 11.82 -5.09 -6.11
CA TYR A 191 12.78 -5.14 -7.21
C TYR A 191 13.92 -6.07 -6.78
N GLY A 192 14.00 -7.25 -7.37
CA GLY A 192 15.08 -8.21 -7.09
C GLY A 192 16.07 -8.32 -8.23
N LYS A 193 17.36 -8.05 -7.99
CA LYS A 193 18.45 -8.48 -8.88
C LYS A 193 18.69 -10.00 -8.85
N ASN A 194 18.13 -10.70 -7.85
CA ASN A 194 18.12 -12.16 -7.79
C ASN A 194 16.85 -12.69 -8.46
N LYS A 195 17.03 -13.61 -9.42
CA LYS A 195 15.99 -14.27 -10.24
C LYS A 195 14.82 -14.87 -9.43
N GLU A 196 15.01 -15.13 -8.14
CA GLU A 196 14.00 -15.67 -7.23
C GLU A 196 12.98 -14.63 -6.73
N SER A 197 13.25 -13.33 -6.88
CA SER A 197 12.40 -12.25 -6.31
C SER A 197 11.74 -11.34 -7.35
N GLY A 198 12.38 -11.12 -8.51
CA GLY A 198 11.88 -10.34 -9.64
C GLY A 198 11.07 -9.08 -9.33
N PHE A 199 10.27 -8.62 -10.29
CA PHE A 199 9.36 -7.48 -10.09
C PHE A 199 7.97 -7.97 -9.70
N GLN A 200 7.52 -7.55 -8.51
CA GLN A 200 6.22 -7.90 -7.97
C GLN A 200 5.58 -6.68 -7.30
N LEU A 201 4.27 -6.59 -7.41
CA LEU A 201 3.44 -5.65 -6.66
C LEU A 201 2.64 -6.44 -5.64
N ILE A 202 2.64 -6.00 -4.39
CA ILE A 202 2.10 -6.75 -3.26
C ILE A 202 1.27 -5.80 -2.39
N MET A 203 0.03 -6.18 -2.07
CA MET A 203 -0.82 -5.41 -1.18
C MET A 203 -1.66 -6.35 -0.29
N PRO A 204 -1.32 -6.46 1.00
CA PRO A 204 -2.16 -7.13 1.99
C PRO A 204 -3.55 -6.47 2.09
N ILE A 205 -4.60 -7.28 2.04
CA ILE A 205 -6.00 -6.82 2.14
C ILE A 205 -6.72 -7.34 3.39
N SER A 206 -6.16 -8.37 4.04
CA SER A 206 -6.59 -8.86 5.35
C SER A 206 -5.43 -9.60 6.02
N LEU A 207 -5.69 -10.16 7.21
CA LEU A 207 -4.70 -10.90 8.00
C LEU A 207 -4.06 -12.08 7.24
N PHE A 208 -4.83 -12.77 6.40
CA PHE A 208 -4.38 -13.99 5.71
C PHE A 208 -4.45 -13.90 4.19
N VAL A 209 -4.85 -12.75 3.64
CA VAL A 209 -5.02 -12.58 2.19
C VAL A 209 -4.27 -11.36 1.70
N CYS A 210 -3.50 -11.57 0.63
CA CYS A 210 -2.74 -10.55 -0.07
C CYS A 210 -3.05 -10.60 -1.56
N LEU A 211 -3.21 -9.45 -2.19
CA LEU A 211 -3.29 -9.35 -3.65
C LEU A 211 -1.88 -9.17 -4.20
N THR A 212 -1.55 -9.86 -5.28
CA THR A 212 -0.21 -9.79 -5.86
C THR A 212 -0.25 -9.79 -7.38
N PHE A 213 0.59 -8.95 -7.99
CA PHE A 213 0.96 -9.06 -9.39
C PHE A 213 2.42 -9.46 -9.50
N GLN A 214 2.72 -10.45 -10.33
CA GLN A 214 4.07 -10.97 -10.52
C GLN A 214 4.39 -11.03 -12.00
N MET A 215 5.62 -10.64 -12.37
CA MET A 215 6.09 -10.78 -13.75
C MET A 215 6.26 -12.27 -14.10
N GLY A 216 5.76 -12.69 -15.25
CA GLY A 216 5.54 -14.09 -15.61
C GLY A 216 6.81 -14.85 -16.03
N ASP A 217 7.93 -14.16 -16.23
CA ASP A 217 9.26 -14.73 -16.42
C ASP A 217 9.93 -15.18 -15.10
N LEU A 218 9.26 -14.94 -13.98
CA LEU A 218 9.63 -15.42 -12.65
C LEU A 218 8.95 -16.76 -12.37
N ASN A 219 9.35 -17.42 -11.27
CA ASN A 219 8.73 -18.63 -10.72
C ASN A 219 7.27 -18.38 -10.28
N CYS A 220 6.42 -18.09 -11.25
CA CYS A 220 5.08 -17.55 -11.12
C CYS A 220 4.09 -18.70 -11.34
N SER A 221 3.21 -18.91 -10.37
CA SER A 221 2.19 -19.96 -10.45
C SER A 221 1.23 -19.70 -11.62
N GLU A 222 0.63 -20.74 -12.17
CA GLU A 222 -0.54 -20.58 -13.04
C GLU A 222 -1.85 -20.50 -12.23
N ASN A 223 -1.80 -20.81 -10.94
CA ASN A 223 -2.99 -20.81 -10.09
C ASN A 223 -3.39 -19.39 -9.69
N LEU A 224 -4.70 -19.12 -9.70
CA LEU A 224 -5.25 -17.85 -9.19
C LEU A 224 -4.98 -17.69 -7.69
N ILE A 225 -5.15 -18.75 -6.90
CA ILE A 225 -4.89 -18.76 -5.47
C ILE A 225 -3.55 -19.44 -5.21
N VAL A 226 -2.66 -18.75 -4.49
CA VAL A 226 -1.29 -19.22 -4.23
C VAL A 226 -1.02 -19.22 -2.73
N LYS A 227 -0.62 -20.37 -2.18
CA LYS A 227 -0.13 -20.45 -0.80
C LYS A 227 1.28 -19.85 -0.72
N MET A 228 1.49 -18.90 0.18
CA MET A 228 2.81 -18.35 0.46
C MET A 228 3.57 -19.20 1.48
N THR A 229 4.89 -19.23 1.32
CA THR A 229 5.80 -19.75 2.35
C THR A 229 6.01 -18.72 3.46
N ASP A 230 6.34 -19.20 4.66
CA ASP A 230 6.62 -18.34 5.82
C ASP A 230 7.75 -17.34 5.54
N GLU A 231 8.75 -17.75 4.75
CA GLU A 231 9.83 -16.85 4.34
C GLU A 231 9.31 -15.69 3.48
N LYS A 232 8.39 -15.97 2.55
CA LYS A 232 7.78 -14.93 1.71
C LYS A 232 6.87 -14.02 2.53
N ILE A 233 6.09 -14.57 3.46
CA ILE A 233 5.24 -13.77 4.37
C ILE A 233 6.12 -12.85 5.22
N LYS A 234 7.20 -13.39 5.82
CA LYS A 234 8.19 -12.60 6.55
C LYS A 234 8.79 -11.51 5.68
N TYR A 235 9.16 -11.80 4.43
CA TYR A 235 9.68 -10.80 3.49
C TYR A 235 8.67 -9.68 3.23
N ILE A 236 7.40 -10.02 3.01
CA ILE A 236 6.35 -9.02 2.77
C ILE A 236 6.14 -8.14 4.00
N ASN A 237 6.04 -8.73 5.19
CA ASN A 237 5.89 -7.99 6.44
C ASN A 237 7.07 -7.04 6.69
N GLU A 238 8.29 -7.52 6.45
CA GLU A 238 9.50 -6.70 6.53
C GLU A 238 9.48 -5.54 5.52
N ALA A 239 8.99 -5.77 4.30
CA ALA A 239 8.84 -4.72 3.30
C ALA A 239 7.81 -3.67 3.72
N GLN A 240 6.67 -4.07 4.29
CA GLN A 240 5.66 -3.17 4.86
C GLN A 240 6.26 -2.29 5.98
N ILE A 241 7.08 -2.87 6.86
CA ILE A 241 7.80 -2.11 7.89
C ILE A 241 8.79 -1.12 7.27
N ASN A 242 9.45 -1.51 6.17
CA ASN A 242 10.47 -0.68 5.54
C ASN A 242 9.90 0.56 4.86
N THR A 243 8.75 0.43 4.22
CA THR A 243 8.09 1.50 3.47
C THR A 243 7.21 2.39 4.35
N ALA A 244 6.84 1.96 5.56
CA ALA A 244 6.02 2.75 6.48
C ALA A 244 6.67 4.09 6.86
N ASN A 245 5.91 5.19 6.70
CA ASN A 245 6.35 6.53 7.11
C ASN A 245 5.78 6.92 8.47
N TYR A 246 4.56 6.49 8.78
CA TYR A 246 3.82 6.95 9.96
C TYR A 246 3.28 5.80 10.80
N PHE A 247 2.76 4.75 10.17
CA PHE A 247 2.01 3.70 10.86
C PHE A 247 2.33 2.32 10.30
N ILE A 248 2.51 1.38 11.21
CA ILE A 248 2.53 -0.06 10.90
C ILE A 248 1.35 -0.67 11.62
N ILE A 249 0.57 -1.49 10.93
CA ILE A 249 -0.78 -1.90 11.33
C ILE A 249 -0.91 -3.42 11.26
N SER A 250 -1.54 -4.00 12.27
CA SER A 250 -1.91 -5.42 12.30
C SER A 250 -3.21 -5.65 13.06
N LEU A 251 -3.93 -6.70 12.69
CA LEU A 251 -5.05 -7.21 13.48
C LEU A 251 -4.57 -7.90 14.76
N GLU A 252 -3.40 -8.55 14.70
CA GLU A 252 -2.81 -9.31 15.79
C GLU A 252 -1.71 -8.52 16.52
N PRO A 253 -1.43 -8.83 17.80
CA PRO A 253 -0.30 -8.23 18.50
C PRO A 253 1.02 -8.51 17.79
N PHE A 254 1.83 -7.47 17.56
CA PHE A 254 3.13 -7.64 16.92
C PHE A 254 4.01 -8.67 17.65
N SER A 255 4.50 -9.65 16.89
CA SER A 255 5.41 -10.68 17.41
C SER A 255 6.73 -10.09 17.87
N LYS A 256 7.48 -10.83 18.72
CA LYS A 256 8.83 -10.42 19.15
C LYS A 256 9.76 -10.15 17.96
N LYS A 257 9.65 -10.94 16.89
CA LYS A 257 10.42 -10.79 15.65
C LYS A 257 10.06 -9.48 14.93
N GLN A 258 8.76 -9.20 14.77
CA GLN A 258 8.28 -7.95 14.16
C GLN A 258 8.70 -6.73 14.98
N LYS A 259 8.53 -6.76 16.31
CA LYS A 259 8.98 -5.66 17.20
C LYS A 259 10.48 -5.40 17.10
N SER A 260 11.29 -6.47 17.08
CA SER A 260 12.74 -6.36 16.88
C SER A 260 13.10 -5.74 15.53
N TYR A 261 12.40 -6.12 14.46
CA TYR A 261 12.63 -5.57 13.12
C TYR A 261 12.24 -4.09 13.04
N ILE A 262 11.07 -3.71 13.59
CA ILE A 262 10.62 -2.31 13.70
C ILE A 262 11.65 -1.46 14.44
N LYS A 263 12.12 -1.93 15.60
CA LYS A 263 13.17 -1.25 16.36
C LYS A 263 14.43 -1.07 15.53
N ASN A 264 14.84 -2.11 14.79
CA ASN A 264 16.02 -2.04 13.94
C ASN A 264 15.84 -1.04 12.78
N ARG A 265 14.68 -1.03 12.11
CA ARG A 265 14.35 -0.10 11.02
C ARG A 265 14.46 1.38 11.42
N TYR A 266 13.94 1.75 12.59
CA TYR A 266 13.85 3.16 12.98
C TYR A 266 14.94 3.63 13.94
N LYS A 267 15.66 2.71 14.62
CA LYS A 267 16.73 3.09 15.57
C LYS A 267 18.13 2.73 15.08
N ASN A 268 18.29 1.85 14.10
CA ASN A 268 19.62 1.48 13.59
C ASN A 268 20.06 2.40 12.46
N ARG A 269 21.09 3.21 12.70
CA ARG A 269 21.68 4.11 11.68
C ARG A 269 22.24 3.36 10.46
N PHE A 270 22.52 2.07 10.58
CA PHE A 270 23.03 1.22 9.49
C PHE A 270 21.96 0.29 8.91
N TRP A 271 20.67 0.53 9.20
CA TRP A 271 19.56 -0.29 8.73
C TRP A 271 19.64 -0.58 7.22
N THR A 272 19.91 0.44 6.42
CA THR A 272 20.02 0.36 4.95
C THR A 272 21.07 -0.63 4.46
N LYS A 273 22.13 -0.90 5.25
CA LYS A 273 23.17 -1.88 4.95
C LYS A 273 22.82 -3.30 5.44
N LYS A 274 21.93 -3.40 6.42
CA LYS A 274 21.57 -4.66 7.11
C LYS A 274 20.30 -5.30 6.55
N SER A 275 19.43 -4.52 5.93
CA SER A 275 18.20 -5.05 5.34
C SER A 275 18.51 -5.94 4.15
N ARG A 276 18.00 -7.17 4.17
CA ARG A 276 18.02 -8.05 3.00
C ARG A 276 17.26 -7.47 1.78
N HIS A 277 16.42 -6.46 1.98
CA HIS A 277 15.69 -5.79 0.88
C HIS A 277 16.56 -4.82 0.08
N PHE A 278 17.73 -4.43 0.59
CA PHE A 278 18.60 -3.42 -0.05
C PHE A 278 20.01 -3.94 -0.35
N GLN A 279 20.27 -5.21 -0.04
CA GLN A 279 21.53 -5.89 -0.32
C GLN A 279 21.60 -6.25 -1.79
#